data_AF-A0A1G4T7W2-F1
#
_entry.id   AF-A0A1G4T7W2-F1
#
_cell.length_a   1.000
_cell.length_b   1.000
_cell.length_c   1.000
_cell.angle_alpha   90.00
_cell.angle_beta   90.00
_cell.angle_gamma   90.00
#
_symmetry.space_group_name_H-M   'P 1'
#
loop_
_entity.id
_entity.type
_entity.pdbx_description
1 polymer ?
#
loop_
_entity_poly.entity_id
_entity_poly.type
_entity_poly.pdbx_seq_one_letter_code
_entity_poly.pdbx_strand_id
1 'polypeptide(L)'
;MRTARNIDIANEQYHLDYQVLAAITAVQVVLPQMLERKDGSVLFTTASSAQHPVNRTASFGVAAGALLNYARLLNMDLKEDSIFAGIVSIGALVVSEGKHKGDFPDGMPTITAAEVAEAHWNLYNQRNVAEIMLP
;
A
#
# COMPACT_ATOMS: atom_id res chain seq x y z
N MET A 1 -8.23 15.45 12.98
CA MET A 1 -8.09 15.32 11.51
C MET A 1 -7.55 16.62 10.95
N ARG A 2 -6.47 16.56 10.16
CA ARG A 2 -5.93 17.71 9.43
C ARG A 2 -6.42 17.64 7.99
N THR A 3 -6.90 18.76 7.45
CA THR A 3 -7.10 18.91 6.01
C THR A 3 -5.78 19.34 5.37
N ALA A 4 -5.69 19.31 4.04
CA ALA A 4 -4.48 19.72 3.32
C ALA A 4 -3.99 21.14 3.68
N ARG A 5 -4.88 22.04 4.11
CA ARG A 5 -4.53 23.42 4.52
C ARG A 5 -3.80 23.49 5.85
N ASN A 6 -3.90 22.44 6.68
CA ASN A 6 -3.49 22.44 8.08
C ASN A 6 -2.50 21.30 8.39
N ILE A 7 -1.97 20.62 7.36
CA ILE A 7 -0.84 19.71 7.54
C ILE A 7 0.42 20.54 7.80
N ASP A 8 1.32 20.02 8.63
CA ASP A 8 2.61 20.63 8.94
C ASP A 8 3.73 19.62 8.62
N ILE A 9 4.96 20.12 8.57
CA ILE A 9 6.13 19.31 8.18
C ILE A 9 6.30 18.10 9.10
N ALA A 10 6.18 18.28 10.42
CA ALA A 10 6.37 17.20 11.38
C ALA A 10 5.33 16.08 11.21
N ASN A 11 4.08 16.45 10.93
CA ASN A 11 3.02 15.50 10.67
C ASN A 11 3.19 14.75 9.35
N GLU A 12 3.54 15.45 8.28
CA GLU A 12 3.74 14.82 6.98
C GLU A 12 4.95 13.89 7.01
N GLN A 13 6.05 14.31 7.66
CA GLN A 13 7.25 13.48 7.83
C GLN A 13 6.92 12.15 8.48
N TYR A 14 6.10 12.12 9.54
CA TYR A 14 5.67 10.89 10.18
C TYR A 14 4.99 9.91 9.19
N HIS A 15 4.16 10.41 8.29
CA HIS A 15 3.49 9.57 7.30
C HIS A 15 4.42 9.14 6.17
N LEU A 16 5.36 10.01 5.74
CA LEU A 16 6.39 9.67 4.77
C LEU A 16 7.36 8.61 5.30
N ASP A 17 7.75 8.69 6.58
CA ASP A 17 8.60 7.71 7.24
C ASP A 17 7.97 6.31 7.17
N TYR A 18 6.68 6.22 7.48
CA TYR A 18 5.96 4.95 7.53
C TYR A 18 5.55 4.43 6.14
N GLN A 19 5.06 5.28 5.24
CA GLN A 19 4.59 4.84 3.92
C GLN A 19 5.75 4.64 2.94
N VAL A 20 6.73 5.55 2.92
CA VAL A 20 7.76 5.56 1.87
C VAL A 20 9.10 5.05 2.39
N LEU A 21 9.62 5.62 3.47
CA LEU A 21 10.98 5.29 3.92
C LEU A 21 11.08 3.86 4.46
N ALA A 22 10.06 3.38 5.17
CA ALA A 22 9.98 1.98 5.59
C ALA A 22 9.94 1.02 4.38
N ALA A 23 9.20 1.37 3.32
CA ALA A 23 9.12 0.56 2.11
C ALA A 23 10.48 0.50 1.37
N ILE A 24 11.17 1.64 1.24
CA ILE A 24 12.52 1.71 0.67
C ILE A 24 13.49 0.86 1.50
N THR A 25 13.44 1.00 2.83
CA THR A 25 14.29 0.23 3.74
C THR A 25 14.07 -1.28 3.57
N ALA A 26 12.81 -1.73 3.51
CA ALA A 26 12.49 -3.13 3.29
C ALA A 26 13.01 -3.65 1.94
N VAL A 27 12.86 -2.87 0.86
CA VAL A 27 13.38 -3.21 -0.47
C VAL A 27 14.89 -3.34 -0.44
N GLN A 28 15.61 -2.39 0.15
CA GLN A 28 17.07 -2.43 0.24
C GLN A 28 17.60 -3.69 0.95
N VAL A 29 16.85 -4.22 1.91
CA VAL A 29 17.22 -5.43 2.64
C VAL A 29 17.05 -6.69 1.77
N VAL A 30 15.96 -6.79 1.00
CA VAL A 30 15.61 -8.03 0.28
C VAL A 30 16.09 -8.06 -1.18
N LEU A 31 16.28 -6.90 -1.80
CA LEU A 31 16.58 -6.78 -3.22
C LEU A 31 17.90 -7.44 -3.63
N PRO A 32 19.02 -7.34 -2.88
CA PRO A 32 20.27 -7.99 -3.28
C PRO A 32 20.12 -9.49 -3.54
N GLN A 33 19.46 -10.20 -2.61
CA GLN A 33 19.21 -11.65 -2.75
C GLN A 33 18.19 -11.96 -3.86
N MET A 34 17.25 -11.06 -4.16
CA MET A 34 16.33 -11.20 -5.29
C MET A 34 17.06 -11.08 -6.63
N LEU A 35 17.99 -10.12 -6.73
CA LEU A 35 18.81 -9.91 -7.92
C LEU A 35 19.76 -11.08 -8.19
N GLU A 36 20.37 -11.64 -7.14
CA GLU A 36 21.24 -12.83 -7.26
C GLU A 36 20.52 -14.04 -7.86
N ARG A 37 19.26 -14.27 -7.45
CA ARG A 37 18.46 -15.40 -7.95
C ARG A 37 17.60 -15.06 -9.17
N LYS A 38 17.55 -13.79 -9.60
CA LYS A 38 16.69 -13.28 -10.68
C LYS A 38 15.23 -13.70 -10.52
N ASP A 39 14.74 -13.64 -9.28
CA ASP A 39 13.36 -13.96 -8.95
C ASP A 39 12.98 -13.34 -7.61
N GLY A 40 11.71 -12.97 -7.48
CA GLY A 40 11.17 -12.47 -6.22
C GLY A 40 9.94 -11.62 -6.41
N SER A 41 9.30 -11.29 -5.29
CA SER A 41 8.24 -10.30 -5.28
C SER A 41 8.27 -9.47 -4.00
N VAL A 42 8.00 -8.17 -4.14
CA VAL A 42 7.75 -7.25 -3.03
C VAL A 42 6.34 -6.71 -3.17
N LEU A 43 5.50 -6.93 -2.17
CA LEU A 43 4.11 -6.49 -2.18
C LEU A 43 3.88 -5.49 -1.05
N PHE A 44 3.29 -4.35 -1.38
CA PHE A 44 2.96 -3.29 -0.45
C PHE A 44 1.45 -3.24 -0.18
N THR A 45 1.09 -2.70 0.98
CA THR A 45 -0.30 -2.42 1.32
C THR A 45 -0.45 -0.94 1.70
N THR A 46 -1.50 -0.29 1.22
CA THR A 46 -1.84 1.09 1.60
C THR A 46 -3.35 1.31 1.59
N ALA A 47 -3.81 2.55 1.76
CA ALA A 47 -5.23 2.90 1.66
C ALA A 47 -5.60 3.38 0.26
N SER A 48 -6.86 3.22 -0.13
CA SER A 48 -7.42 3.74 -1.39
C SER A 48 -7.29 5.25 -1.55
N SER A 49 -7.00 5.98 -0.47
CA SER A 49 -6.67 7.42 -0.54
C SER A 49 -5.40 7.73 -1.33
N ALA A 50 -4.57 6.73 -1.65
CA ALA A 50 -3.46 6.86 -2.59
C ALA A 50 -3.96 7.16 -4.03
N GLN A 51 -5.03 6.49 -4.47
CA GLN A 51 -5.68 6.72 -5.77
C GLN A 51 -6.78 7.80 -5.70
N HIS A 52 -7.52 7.84 -4.60
CA HIS A 52 -8.71 8.68 -4.41
C HIS A 52 -8.59 9.51 -3.13
N PRO A 53 -7.82 10.63 -3.18
CA PRO A 53 -7.57 11.44 -2.00
C PRO A 53 -8.85 11.93 -1.34
N VAL A 54 -8.89 11.87 -0.01
CA VAL A 54 -9.97 12.44 0.80
C VAL A 54 -9.41 13.35 1.87
N ASN A 55 -10.07 14.48 2.13
CA ASN A 55 -9.60 15.47 3.11
C ASN A 55 -9.44 14.91 4.53
N ARG A 56 -10.17 13.84 4.85
CA ARG A 56 -10.12 13.18 6.16
C ARG A 56 -8.75 12.56 6.46
N THR A 57 -8.04 12.12 5.44
CA THR A 57 -6.74 11.45 5.54
C THR A 57 -5.62 12.26 4.90
N ALA A 58 -5.75 13.58 4.75
CA ALA A 58 -4.89 14.42 3.91
C ALA A 58 -3.39 14.05 3.94
N SER A 59 -2.73 14.14 5.11
CA SER A 59 -1.30 13.84 5.24
C SER A 59 -0.96 12.38 4.92
N PHE A 60 -1.77 11.45 5.44
CA PHE A 60 -1.61 10.03 5.13
C PHE A 60 -1.80 9.76 3.63
N GLY A 61 -2.79 10.39 3.00
CA GLY A 61 -3.14 10.22 1.59
C GLY A 61 -2.04 10.72 0.67
N VAL A 62 -1.37 11.83 1.00
CA VAL A 62 -0.18 12.31 0.27
C VAL A 62 0.93 11.27 0.35
N ALA A 63 1.30 10.81 1.55
CA ALA A 63 2.32 9.79 1.72
C ALA A 63 1.95 8.43 1.08
N ALA A 64 0.68 8.03 1.12
CA ALA A 64 0.16 6.83 0.48
C ALA A 64 0.24 6.94 -1.05
N GLY A 65 -0.06 8.10 -1.63
CA GLY A 65 0.13 8.39 -3.05
C GLY A 65 1.61 8.33 -3.45
N ALA A 66 2.52 8.78 -2.59
CA ALA A 66 3.96 8.65 -2.81
C ALA A 66 4.41 7.19 -2.81
N LEU A 67 3.91 6.36 -1.89
CA LEU A 67 4.16 4.91 -1.89
C LEU A 67 3.61 4.23 -3.15
N LEU A 68 2.39 4.57 -3.58
CA LEU A 68 1.82 4.06 -4.82
C LEU A 68 2.72 4.38 -6.03
N ASN A 69 3.21 5.62 -6.10
CA ASN A 69 4.14 6.01 -7.17
C ASN A 69 5.47 5.25 -7.08
N TYR A 70 6.02 5.06 -5.88
CA TYR A 70 7.23 4.27 -5.67
C TYR A 70 7.05 2.80 -6.11
N ALA A 71 5.94 2.15 -5.75
CA ALA A 71 5.65 0.78 -6.14
C ALA A 71 5.56 0.62 -7.67
N ARG A 72 4.94 1.59 -8.36
CA ARG A 72 4.88 1.62 -9.84
C ARG A 72 6.26 1.74 -10.47
N LEU A 73 7.09 2.67 -9.97
CA LEU A 73 8.46 2.85 -10.46
C LEU A 73 9.30 1.59 -10.24
N LEU A 74 9.22 1.00 -9.05
CA LEU A 74 9.94 -0.22 -8.70
C LEU A 74 9.51 -1.41 -9.57
N ASN A 75 8.22 -1.54 -9.88
CA ASN A 75 7.73 -2.58 -10.78
C ASN A 75 8.30 -2.44 -12.20
N MET A 76 8.38 -1.21 -12.72
CA MET A 76 8.94 -0.94 -14.04
C MET A 76 10.44 -1.21 -14.10
N ASP A 77 11.18 -0.80 -13.07
CA ASP A 77 12.64 -0.96 -12.98
C ASP A 77 13.05 -2.44 -12.87
N LEU A 78 12.38 -3.19 -12.00
CA LEU A 78 12.73 -4.59 -11.70
C LEU A 78 12.25 -5.61 -12.75
N LYS A 79 11.52 -5.16 -13.77
CA LYS A 79 10.93 -6.04 -14.79
C LYS A 79 11.99 -6.84 -15.55
N GLU A 80 13.11 -6.21 -15.89
CA GLU A 80 14.23 -6.85 -16.61
C GLU A 80 14.98 -7.87 -15.73
N ASP A 81 14.81 -7.80 -14.41
CA ASP A 81 15.42 -8.72 -13.44
C ASP A 81 14.52 -9.90 -13.06
N SER A 82 13.34 -10.04 -13.70
CA SER A 82 12.32 -11.04 -13.36
C SER A 82 11.79 -10.94 -11.92
N ILE A 83 11.90 -9.75 -11.32
CA ILE A 83 11.38 -9.46 -9.97
C ILE A 83 10.13 -8.59 -10.11
N PHE A 84 9.13 -8.87 -9.29
CA PHE A 84 7.85 -8.16 -9.34
C PHE A 84 7.66 -7.26 -8.11
N ALA A 85 7.24 -6.01 -8.32
CA ALA A 85 6.73 -5.16 -7.25
C ALA A 85 5.23 -4.88 -7.46
N GLY A 86 4.44 -4.93 -6.40
CA GLY A 86 3.00 -4.66 -6.50
C GLY A 86 2.45 -3.99 -5.25
N ILE A 87 1.27 -3.40 -5.36
CA ILE A 87 0.60 -2.74 -4.23
C ILE A 87 -0.90 -3.03 -4.19
N VAL A 88 -1.42 -3.29 -2.99
CA VAL A 88 -2.86 -3.42 -2.72
C VAL A 88 -3.33 -2.22 -1.89
N SER A 89 -4.31 -1.49 -2.40
CA SER A 89 -4.90 -0.32 -1.72
C SER A 89 -6.28 -0.68 -1.17
N ILE A 90 -6.58 -0.33 0.08
CA ILE A 90 -7.80 -0.76 0.78
C ILE A 90 -8.69 0.45 1.10
N GLY A 91 -9.95 0.43 0.68
CA GLY A 91 -10.96 1.46 1.00
C GLY A 91 -11.84 1.15 2.21
N ALA A 92 -11.77 -0.09 2.70
CA ALA A 92 -12.58 -0.62 3.78
C ALA A 92 -11.81 -0.75 5.10
N LEU A 93 -12.56 -1.03 6.16
CA LEU A 93 -12.03 -1.49 7.43
C LEU A 93 -11.70 -2.98 7.34
N VAL A 94 -10.43 -3.32 7.58
CA VAL A 94 -10.02 -4.72 7.69
C VAL A 94 -10.48 -5.27 9.03
N VAL A 95 -11.38 -6.26 8.99
CA VAL A 95 -11.93 -6.94 10.16
C VAL A 95 -11.53 -8.40 10.18
N SER A 96 -11.39 -8.98 11.37
CA SER A 96 -11.29 -10.43 11.50
C SER A 96 -12.61 -11.08 11.14
N GLU A 97 -12.56 -12.28 10.57
CA GLU A 97 -13.75 -13.05 10.25
C GLU A 97 -14.65 -13.23 11.50
N GLY A 98 -15.95 -13.01 11.33
CA GLY A 98 -16.92 -13.09 12.43
C GLY A 98 -16.82 -11.96 13.47
N LYS A 99 -16.00 -10.93 13.27
CA LYS A 99 -15.94 -9.75 14.16
C LYS A 99 -16.63 -8.53 13.56
N HIS A 100 -17.38 -7.84 14.40
CA HIS A 100 -17.99 -6.56 14.05
C HIS A 100 -16.94 -5.44 14.00
N LYS A 101 -17.23 -4.41 13.22
CA LYS A 101 -16.44 -3.18 13.03
C LYS A 101 -16.19 -2.34 14.32
N GLY A 102 -16.47 -2.84 15.52
CA GLY A 102 -16.34 -2.08 16.77
C GLY A 102 -17.03 -0.71 16.71
N ASP A 103 -16.35 0.32 17.23
CA ASP A 103 -16.83 1.71 17.30
C ASP A 103 -16.62 2.50 15.99
N PHE A 104 -16.28 1.84 14.87
CA PHE A 104 -16.10 2.53 13.60
C PHE A 104 -17.43 3.07 13.05
N PRO A 105 -17.43 4.24 12.38
CA PRO A 105 -18.65 4.90 11.89
C PRO A 105 -19.56 4.00 11.04
N ASP A 106 -20.86 4.27 11.09
CA ASP A 106 -21.83 3.68 10.17
C ASP A 106 -21.54 4.08 8.71
N GLY A 107 -21.74 3.13 7.80
CA GLY A 107 -21.55 3.31 6.36
C GLY A 107 -20.12 3.08 5.83
N MET A 108 -19.14 2.77 6.66
CA MET A 108 -17.81 2.37 6.17
C MET A 108 -17.84 0.89 5.73
N PRO A 109 -17.42 0.57 4.49
CA PRO A 109 -17.30 -0.81 4.05
C PRO A 109 -16.34 -1.59 4.96
N THR A 110 -16.59 -2.90 5.11
CA THR A 110 -15.71 -3.83 5.81
C THR A 110 -15.19 -4.87 4.84
N ILE A 111 -13.96 -5.30 5.04
CA ILE A 111 -13.33 -6.40 4.30
C ILE A 111 -12.60 -7.31 5.27
N THR A 112 -12.54 -8.61 4.99
CA THR A 112 -11.82 -9.56 5.82
C THR A 112 -10.32 -9.55 5.53
N ALA A 113 -9.51 -9.92 6.52
CA ALA A 113 -8.09 -10.15 6.29
C ALA A 113 -7.82 -11.25 5.23
N ALA A 114 -8.73 -12.23 5.10
CA ALA A 114 -8.64 -13.28 4.10
C ALA A 114 -8.80 -12.74 2.66
N GLU A 115 -9.79 -11.86 2.43
CA GLU A 115 -9.98 -11.21 1.13
C GLU A 115 -8.78 -10.31 0.77
N VAL A 116 -8.22 -9.59 1.75
CA VAL A 116 -7.01 -8.80 1.54
C VAL A 116 -5.82 -9.71 1.17
N ALA A 117 -5.66 -10.85 1.86
CA ALA A 117 -4.60 -11.81 1.55
C ALA A 117 -4.77 -12.43 0.16
N GLU A 118 -6.01 -12.75 -0.23
CA GLU A 118 -6.33 -13.26 -1.57
C GLU A 118 -5.98 -12.24 -2.65
N ALA A 119 -6.22 -10.94 -2.41
CA ALA A 119 -5.81 -9.89 -3.35
C ALA A 119 -4.28 -9.84 -3.55
N HIS A 120 -3.50 -9.94 -2.46
CA HIS A 120 -2.04 -10.02 -2.55
C HIS A 120 -1.58 -11.28 -3.28
N TRP A 121 -2.24 -12.42 -3.01
CA TRP A 121 -1.95 -13.69 -3.67
C TRP A 121 -2.24 -13.64 -5.17
N ASN A 122 -3.36 -13.04 -5.57
CA ASN A 122 -3.70 -12.83 -6.97
C ASN A 122 -2.70 -11.90 -7.66
N LEU A 123 -2.31 -10.82 -7.00
CA LEU A 123 -1.30 -9.89 -7.51
C LEU A 123 0.06 -10.59 -7.73
N TYR A 124 0.48 -11.42 -6.77
CA TYR A 124 1.71 -12.22 -6.85
C TYR A 124 1.72 -13.24 -7.99
N ASN A 125 0.60 -13.95 -8.21
CA ASN A 125 0.52 -15.01 -9.21
C ASN A 125 0.30 -14.46 -10.63
N GLN A 126 -0.56 -13.46 -10.78
CA GLN A 126 -0.95 -12.98 -12.10
C GLN A 126 0.08 -12.01 -12.68
N ARG A 127 0.65 -11.12 -11.87
CA ARG A 127 1.67 -10.11 -12.25
C ARG A 127 1.34 -9.31 -13.53
N ASN A 128 0.06 -9.22 -13.89
CA ASN A 128 -0.45 -8.54 -15.09
C ASN A 128 -0.74 -7.06 -14.85
N VAL A 129 -0.93 -6.68 -13.59
CA VAL A 129 -1.07 -5.31 -13.10
C VAL A 129 -0.10 -5.11 -11.93
N ALA A 130 0.32 -3.87 -11.71
CA ALA A 130 1.15 -3.51 -10.56
C ALA A 130 0.31 -3.12 -9.33
N GLU A 131 -1.00 -2.93 -9.49
CA GLU A 131 -1.87 -2.42 -8.42
C GLU A 131 -3.25 -3.07 -8.44
N ILE A 132 -3.79 -3.29 -7.23
CA ILE A 132 -5.19 -3.67 -6.98
C ILE A 132 -5.77 -2.67 -5.98
N MET A 133 -7.01 -2.26 -6.20
CA MET A 133 -7.78 -1.49 -5.22
C MET A 133 -8.97 -2.33 -4.75
N LEU A 134 -9.03 -2.56 -3.45
CA LEU A 134 -10.14 -3.18 -2.76
C LEU A 134 -11.12 -2.10 -2.27
N PRO A 135 -12.41 -2.45 -2.14
CA PRO A 135 -13.41 -1.57 -1.55
C PRO A 135 -13.03 -1.11 -0.14
#